data_AF-A0A093QP20-F1
#
_entry.id   AF-A0A093QP20-F1
#
_cell.length_a   1.000
_cell.length_b   1.000
_cell.length_c   1.000
_cell.angle_alpha   90.00
_cell.angle_beta   90.00
_cell.angle_gamma   90.00
#
_symmetry.space_group_name_H-M   'P 1'
#
loop_
_entity.id
_entity.type
_entity.pdbx_description
1 polymer ?
#
loop_
_entity_poly.entity_id
_entity_poly.type
_entity_poly.pdbx_seq_one_letter_code
_entity_poly.pdbx_strand_id
1 'polypeptide(L)'
;PWTQRFFASFGNLSSATAITGNPMVRAHGKKVLTSFGEAVKNLDNIKATFAQLSELHCDKLLLDIANLRVLLSPQLLGDILIIVLAAHFAKDFTPECQAAWQKLVGAVAHALARKYH
;
A
#
# COMPACT_ATOMS: atom_id res chain seq x y z
N PRO A 1 6.56 5.74 14.28
CA PRO A 1 7.16 5.20 13.04
C PRO A 1 7.00 6.21 11.89
N TRP A 2 7.95 6.30 10.95
CA TRP A 2 8.10 7.46 10.05
C TRP A 2 6.95 7.69 9.04
N THR A 3 6.15 6.67 8.72
CA THR A 3 5.01 6.77 7.77
C THR A 3 3.80 7.52 8.34
N GLN A 4 3.69 7.66 9.67
CA GLN A 4 2.58 8.36 10.33
C GLN A 4 2.48 9.84 9.90
N ARG A 5 3.61 10.45 9.49
CA ARG A 5 3.66 11.85 9.03
C ARG A 5 2.72 12.15 7.86
N PHE A 6 2.43 11.14 7.02
CA PHE A 6 1.54 11.30 5.87
C PHE A 6 0.05 11.29 6.25
N PHE A 7 -0.26 10.99 7.52
CA PHE A 7 -1.62 10.83 8.04
C PHE A 7 -1.90 11.76 9.23
N ALA A 8 -1.25 12.93 9.28
CA ALA A 8 -1.42 13.90 10.37
C ALA A 8 -2.89 14.32 10.58
N SER A 9 -3.71 14.31 9.52
CA SER A 9 -5.14 14.62 9.57
C SER A 9 -6.02 13.50 10.14
N PHE A 10 -5.46 12.31 10.43
CA PHE A 10 -6.22 11.17 10.95
C PHE A 10 -6.40 11.23 12.47
N GLY A 11 -5.91 12.27 13.13
CA GLY A 11 -6.02 12.45 14.58
C GLY A 11 -4.97 11.63 15.33
N ASN A 12 -5.35 11.00 16.45
CA ASN A 12 -4.40 10.33 17.33
C ASN A 12 -3.85 9.03 16.72
N LEU A 13 -2.52 9.00 16.50
CA LEU A 13 -1.75 7.85 16.02
C LEU A 13 -0.54 7.52 16.93
N SER A 14 -0.55 7.97 18.19
CA SER A 14 0.63 7.94 19.09
C SER A 14 1.00 6.55 19.62
N SER A 15 0.07 5.59 19.60
CA SER A 15 0.27 4.22 20.11
C SER A 15 -0.38 3.17 19.21
N ALA A 16 0.03 1.91 19.33
CA ALA A 16 -0.55 0.81 18.56
C ALA A 16 -2.06 0.66 18.79
N THR A 17 -2.52 0.80 20.03
CA THR A 17 -3.94 0.78 20.40
C THR A 17 -4.69 1.95 19.75
N ALA A 18 -4.10 3.16 19.78
CA ALA A 18 -4.70 4.33 19.14
C ALA A 18 -4.83 4.13 17.62
N ILE A 19 -3.80 3.59 16.95
CA ILE A 19 -3.81 3.32 15.51
C ILE A 19 -4.86 2.27 15.15
N THR A 20 -4.93 1.17 15.90
CA THR A 20 -5.84 0.04 15.62
C THR A 20 -7.30 0.42 15.84
N GLY A 21 -7.58 1.29 16.82
CA GLY A 21 -8.92 1.82 17.08
C GLY A 21 -9.33 3.00 16.21
N ASN A 22 -8.44 3.53 15.37
CA ASN A 22 -8.71 4.77 14.64
C ASN A 22 -9.66 4.55 13.43
N PRO A 23 -10.84 5.20 13.39
CA PRO A 23 -11.81 5.00 12.32
C PRO A 23 -11.31 5.51 10.96
N MET A 24 -10.49 6.56 10.93
CA MET A 24 -9.91 7.11 9.70
C MET A 24 -8.87 6.16 9.12
N VAL A 25 -8.03 5.53 9.97
CA VAL A 25 -7.09 4.48 9.56
C VAL A 25 -7.86 3.30 8.96
N ARG A 26 -8.92 2.82 9.63
CA ARG A 26 -9.75 1.73 9.12
C ARG A 26 -10.42 2.07 7.78
N ALA A 27 -10.99 3.27 7.66
CA ALA A 27 -11.63 3.73 6.43
C ALA A 27 -10.63 3.85 5.28
N HIS A 28 -9.42 4.35 5.54
CA HIS A 28 -8.37 4.44 4.54
C HIS A 28 -7.83 3.05 4.16
N GLY A 29 -7.62 2.16 5.12
CA GLY A 29 -7.24 0.76 4.87
C GLY A 29 -8.22 0.04 3.94
N LYS A 30 -9.53 0.28 4.09
CA LYS A 30 -10.53 -0.22 3.14
C LYS A 30 -10.30 0.29 1.72
N LYS A 31 -9.98 1.57 1.53
CA LYS A 31 -9.68 2.13 0.19
C LYS A 31 -8.44 1.49 -0.41
N VAL A 32 -7.38 1.32 0.38
CA VAL A 32 -6.15 0.64 -0.03
C VAL A 32 -6.46 -0.79 -0.49
N LEU A 33 -7.12 -1.60 0.33
CA LEU A 33 -7.44 -2.99 -0.04
C LEU A 33 -8.39 -3.07 -1.25
N THR A 34 -9.32 -2.13 -1.40
CA THR A 34 -10.17 -2.04 -2.58
C THR A 34 -9.33 -1.83 -3.85
N SER A 35 -8.30 -0.97 -3.80
CA SER A 35 -7.40 -0.75 -4.94
C SER A 35 -6.58 -1.99 -5.31
N PHE A 36 -6.15 -2.79 -4.32
CA PHE A 36 -5.54 -4.10 -4.58
C PHE A 36 -6.53 -5.07 -5.26
N GLY A 37 -7.81 -5.05 -4.86
CA GLY A 37 -8.85 -5.81 -5.57
C GLY A 37 -9.01 -5.37 -7.03
N GLU A 38 -8.92 -4.07 -7.32
CA GLU A 38 -8.92 -3.57 -8.70
C GLU A 38 -7.65 -3.98 -9.48
N ALA A 39 -6.49 -4.08 -8.82
CA ALA A 39 -5.27 -4.60 -9.44
C ALA A 39 -5.46 -6.07 -9.90
N VAL A 40 -6.04 -6.91 -9.04
CA VAL A 40 -6.32 -8.32 -9.35
C VAL A 40 -7.29 -8.48 -10.52
N LYS A 41 -8.28 -7.59 -10.66
CA LYS A 41 -9.21 -7.59 -11.80
C LYS A 41 -8.57 -7.13 -13.11
N ASN A 42 -7.43 -6.44 -13.04
CA ASN A 42 -6.79 -5.77 -14.18
C ASN A 42 -5.30 -6.11 -14.28
N LEU A 43 -4.91 -7.37 -14.07
CA LEU A 43 -3.51 -7.80 -13.99
C LEU A 43 -2.66 -7.40 -15.22
N ASP A 44 -3.24 -7.45 -16.42
CA ASP A 44 -2.56 -7.06 -17.66
C ASP A 44 -2.48 -5.54 -17.87
N ASN A 45 -3.23 -4.76 -17.07
CA ASN A 45 -3.37 -3.32 -17.22
C ASN A 45 -3.21 -2.55 -15.90
N ILE A 46 -2.42 -3.08 -14.95
CA ILE A 46 -2.19 -2.48 -13.64
C ILE A 46 -1.67 -1.04 -13.77
N LYS A 47 -0.78 -0.76 -14.74
CA LYS A 47 -0.22 0.57 -14.95
C LYS A 47 -1.28 1.64 -15.25
N ALA A 48 -2.24 1.34 -16.13
CA ALA A 48 -3.31 2.29 -16.43
C ALA A 48 -4.29 2.39 -15.25
N THR A 49 -4.59 1.26 -14.61
CA THR A 49 -5.47 1.17 -13.43
C THR A 49 -4.99 2.09 -12.30
N PHE A 50 -3.68 2.18 -12.09
CA PHE A 50 -3.08 2.99 -11.01
C PHE A 50 -2.60 4.38 -11.48
N ALA A 51 -2.84 4.79 -12.72
CA ALA A 51 -2.28 6.03 -13.26
C ALA A 51 -2.71 7.27 -12.46
N GLN A 52 -4.01 7.42 -12.16
CA GLN A 52 -4.52 8.54 -11.36
C GLN A 52 -4.00 8.49 -9.92
N LEU A 53 -3.87 7.28 -9.35
CA LEU A 53 -3.37 7.12 -7.98
C LEU A 53 -1.87 7.44 -7.90
N SER A 54 -1.10 7.12 -8.95
CA SER A 54 0.30 7.50 -9.10
C SER A 54 0.46 9.02 -9.14
N GLU A 55 -0.36 9.73 -9.92
CA GLU A 55 -0.38 11.20 -9.96
C GLU A 55 -0.71 11.80 -8.59
N LEU A 56 -1.74 11.28 -7.91
CA LEU A 56 -2.11 11.75 -6.57
C LEU A 56 -0.98 11.56 -5.55
N HIS A 57 -0.28 10.43 -5.59
CA HIS A 57 0.86 10.17 -4.70
C HIS A 57 2.07 11.00 -5.07
N CYS A 58 2.27 11.31 -6.36
CA CYS A 58 3.30 12.23 -6.81
C CYS A 58 2.98 13.65 -6.31
N ASP A 59 1.93 14.27 -6.83
CA ASP A 59 1.62 15.69 -6.64
C ASP A 59 1.48 16.10 -5.17
N LYS A 60 0.95 15.20 -4.31
CA LYS A 60 0.75 15.50 -2.88
C LYS A 60 1.90 15.10 -1.97
N LEU A 61 2.83 14.24 -2.39
CA LEU A 61 3.88 13.69 -1.52
C LEU A 61 5.31 14.03 -1.96
N LEU A 62 5.48 14.81 -3.03
CA LEU A 62 6.76 15.13 -3.69
C LEU A 62 7.70 16.13 -2.99
N LEU A 63 7.39 16.62 -1.78
CA LEU A 63 8.12 17.75 -1.19
C LEU A 63 9.44 17.42 -0.45
N ASP A 64 10.07 16.25 -0.65
CA ASP A 64 11.31 15.98 0.10
C ASP A 64 12.26 14.94 -0.53
N ILE A 65 13.54 14.97 -0.12
CA ILE A 65 14.62 13.98 -0.41
C ILE A 65 14.20 12.51 -0.06
N ALA A 66 13.02 12.35 0.52
CA ALA A 66 12.26 11.13 0.77
C ALA A 66 11.73 10.37 -0.48
N ASN A 67 12.03 10.78 -1.71
CA ASN A 67 11.55 10.07 -2.93
C ASN A 67 11.88 8.56 -2.94
N LEU A 68 13.04 8.15 -2.41
CA LEU A 68 13.33 6.73 -2.20
C LEU A 68 12.45 6.08 -1.12
N ARG A 69 12.18 6.79 -0.03
CA ARG A 69 11.33 6.29 1.06
C ARG A 69 9.86 6.20 0.63
N VAL A 70 9.38 7.13 -0.18
CA VAL A 70 8.02 7.09 -0.75
C VAL A 70 7.91 5.95 -1.78
N LEU A 71 8.94 5.68 -2.58
CA LEU A 71 9.02 4.49 -3.44
C LEU A 71 9.08 3.18 -2.62
N LEU A 72 9.75 3.20 -1.46
CA LEU A 72 9.77 2.08 -0.51
C LEU A 72 8.46 1.94 0.27
N SER A 73 7.58 2.95 0.27
CA SER A 73 6.32 2.91 1.03
C SER A 73 5.25 1.95 0.47
N PRO A 74 4.98 1.87 -0.85
CA PRO A 74 4.06 0.86 -1.39
C PRO A 74 4.64 -0.54 -1.27
N GLN A 75 5.97 -0.71 -1.37
CA GLN A 75 6.62 -2.00 -1.14
C GLN A 75 6.48 -2.42 0.32
N LEU A 76 6.80 -1.53 1.27
CA LEU A 76 6.64 -1.78 2.71
C LEU A 76 5.19 -2.15 3.06
N LEU A 77 4.22 -1.43 2.49
CA LEU A 77 2.80 -1.70 2.74
C LEU A 77 2.38 -3.04 2.15
N GLY A 78 2.90 -3.41 0.98
CA GLY A 78 2.65 -4.70 0.37
C GLY A 78 3.31 -5.87 1.12
N ASP A 79 4.50 -5.68 1.68
CA ASP A 79 5.15 -6.70 2.53
C ASP A 79 4.33 -6.93 3.81
N ILE A 80 3.84 -5.85 4.44
CA ILE A 80 2.91 -5.95 5.59
C ILE A 80 1.62 -6.68 5.20
N LEU A 81 1.07 -6.39 4.01
CA LEU A 81 -0.12 -7.09 3.51
C LEU A 81 0.15 -8.60 3.38
N ILE A 82 1.28 -9.00 2.83
CA ILE A 82 1.67 -10.41 2.71
C ILE A 82 1.79 -11.08 4.08
N ILE A 83 2.40 -10.41 5.06
CA ILE A 83 2.49 -10.93 6.44
C ILE A 83 1.10 -11.11 7.05
N VAL A 84 0.20 -10.14 6.87
CA VAL A 84 -1.18 -10.23 7.38
C VAL A 84 -1.95 -11.35 6.71
N LEU A 85 -1.81 -11.53 5.39
CA LEU A 85 -2.43 -12.63 4.66
C LEU A 85 -1.90 -13.99 5.14
N ALA A 86 -0.58 -14.13 5.30
CA ALA A 86 0.04 -15.34 5.83
C ALA A 86 -0.46 -15.68 7.24
N ALA A 87 -0.56 -14.68 8.13
CA ALA A 87 -1.09 -14.87 9.47
C ALA A 87 -2.59 -15.22 9.48
N HIS A 88 -3.37 -14.68 8.56
CA HIS A 88 -4.82 -14.89 8.50
C HIS A 88 -5.20 -16.25 7.90
N PHE A 89 -4.54 -16.65 6.81
CA PHE A 89 -4.84 -17.90 6.09
C PHE A 89 -3.96 -19.08 6.54
N ALA A 90 -2.90 -18.84 7.32
CA ALA A 90 -2.03 -19.86 7.90
C ALA A 90 -1.58 -20.91 6.88
N LYS A 91 -2.04 -22.16 7.01
CA LYS A 91 -1.65 -23.28 6.13
C LYS A 91 -2.14 -23.11 4.70
N ASP A 92 -3.19 -22.34 4.48
CA ASP A 92 -3.77 -22.10 3.15
C ASP A 92 -2.97 -21.03 2.37
N PHE A 93 -2.11 -20.26 3.05
CA PHE A 93 -1.20 -19.33 2.41
C PHE A 93 0.09 -20.05 1.99
N THR A 94 -0.02 -20.85 0.93
CA THR A 94 1.10 -21.67 0.44
C THR A 94 2.25 -20.80 -0.10
N PRO A 95 3.47 -21.37 -0.26
CA PRO A 95 4.59 -20.67 -0.89
C PRO A 95 4.26 -20.11 -2.29
N GLU A 96 3.43 -20.83 -3.07
CA GLU A 96 2.97 -20.38 -4.39
C GLU A 96 2.02 -19.18 -4.26
N CYS A 97 1.13 -19.19 -3.25
CA CYS A 97 0.27 -18.04 -2.94
C CYS A 97 1.12 -16.83 -2.55
N GLN A 98 2.09 -17.01 -1.67
CA GLN A 98 3.03 -15.94 -1.27
C GLN A 98 3.77 -15.37 -2.48
N ALA A 99 4.31 -16.22 -3.36
CA ALA A 99 5.01 -15.78 -4.56
C ALA A 99 4.08 -15.00 -5.52
N ALA A 100 2.82 -15.41 -5.66
CA ALA A 100 1.83 -14.68 -6.46
C ALA A 100 1.54 -13.30 -5.88
N TRP A 101 1.34 -13.19 -4.56
CA TRP A 101 1.12 -11.91 -3.88
C TRP A 101 2.34 -10.99 -3.92
N GLN A 102 3.56 -11.53 -3.79
CA GLN A 102 4.80 -10.78 -3.96
C GLN A 102 4.90 -10.17 -5.37
N LYS A 103 4.55 -10.93 -6.42
CA LYS A 103 4.52 -10.42 -7.80
C LYS A 103 3.48 -9.32 -7.96
N LEU A 104 2.27 -9.51 -7.42
CA LEU A 104 1.21 -8.49 -7.47
C LEU A 104 1.61 -7.20 -6.77
N VAL A 105 2.12 -7.30 -5.54
CA VAL A 105 2.61 -6.15 -4.76
C VAL A 105 3.70 -5.41 -5.52
N GLY A 106 4.69 -6.13 -6.08
CA GLY A 106 5.76 -5.52 -6.87
C GLY A 106 5.22 -4.79 -8.10
N ALA A 107 4.24 -5.39 -8.80
CA ALA A 107 3.61 -4.76 -9.97
C ALA A 107 2.83 -3.47 -9.58
N VAL A 108 2.10 -3.49 -8.48
CA VAL A 108 1.36 -2.33 -7.94
C VAL A 108 2.33 -1.23 -7.50
N ALA A 109 3.39 -1.57 -6.76
CA ALA A 109 4.41 -0.60 -6.33
C ALA A 109 5.08 0.06 -7.53
N HIS A 110 5.44 -0.72 -8.56
CA HIS A 110 6.02 -0.19 -9.78
C HIS A 110 5.03 0.69 -10.58
N ALA A 111 3.73 0.34 -10.61
CA ALA A 111 2.71 1.17 -11.25
C ALA A 111 2.48 2.50 -10.52
N LEU A 112 2.51 2.51 -9.19
CA LEU A 112 2.42 3.72 -8.37
C LEU A 112 3.64 4.64 -8.53
N ALA A 113 4.81 4.08 -8.79
CA ALA A 113 6.06 4.80 -9.01
C ALA A 113 6.15 5.51 -10.37
N ARG A 114 5.26 5.19 -11.32
CA ARG A 114 5.43 5.56 -12.74
C ARG A 114 5.51 7.06 -13.02
N LYS A 115 4.87 7.89 -12.19
CA LYS A 115 4.83 9.35 -12.35
C LYS A 115 5.91 10.09 -11.56
N TYR A 116 6.81 9.39 -10.88
CA TYR A 116 7.94 9.99 -10.13
C TYR A 116 9.16 10.31 -11.03
N HIS A 117 8.94 10.46 -12.35
CA HIS A 117 9.95 10.80 -13.35
C HIS A 117 9.79 12.23 -13.85
#